data_AF-A0A9E2RL35-F1
#
_entry.id   AF-A0A9E2RL35-F1
#
_cell.length_a   1.000
_cell.length_b   1.000
_cell.length_c   1.000
_cell.angle_alpha   90.00
_cell.angle_beta   90.00
_cell.angle_gamma   90.00
#
_symmetry.space_group_name_H-M   'P 1'
#
loop_
_entity.id
_entity.type
_entity.pdbx_description
1 polymer ?
#
loop_
_entity_poly.entity_id
_entity_poly.type
_entity_poly.pdbx_seq_one_letter_code
_entity_poly.pdbx_strand_id
1 'polypeptide(L)'
;MTRQGREKFGVVAMLLCGLLWALFETKGFAHPDLVDPQSSAARSAVMKAFPGAIIRDWQPAPMPGLYMFTLNKDERIFFVDPSGQYLLAQAALFDIKSQKNLTQDFILGKRRELLDTVPLDHAIVYTPTEMAAGAPKKPLLVFDDPDCPFCRELHPEVKQLVASGVPVAVFLHPVERIHKGATQKSVNIWCAQDRVEALDLALA
;
A
#
# COMPACT_ATOMS: atom_id res chain seq x y z
N MET A 1 65.25 60.99 -2.66
CA MET A 1 65.83 59.74 -3.22
C MET A 1 64.95 58.58 -2.79
N THR A 2 64.27 57.81 -3.61
CA THR A 2 63.96 57.88 -5.05
C THR A 2 62.78 56.92 -5.26
N ARG A 3 61.76 57.43 -5.95
CA ARG A 3 60.50 56.75 -6.31
C ARG A 3 60.72 56.13 -7.69
N GLN A 4 60.90 54.82 -7.83
CA GLN A 4 60.91 54.18 -9.16
C GLN A 4 60.84 52.64 -9.10
N GLY A 5 59.85 52.05 -9.78
CA GLY A 5 59.77 50.60 -10.01
C GLY A 5 58.35 50.03 -9.97
N ARG A 6 57.39 50.57 -10.75
CA ARG A 6 57.09 50.10 -12.12
C ARG A 6 56.40 48.72 -12.09
N GLU A 7 55.11 48.65 -11.78
CA GLU A 7 54.01 48.67 -12.77
C GLU A 7 54.31 47.94 -14.10
N LYS A 8 54.60 46.63 -14.11
CA LYS A 8 54.65 45.81 -15.35
C LYS A 8 54.30 44.32 -15.20
N PHE A 9 53.58 43.89 -14.17
CA PHE A 9 53.20 42.48 -13.99
C PHE A 9 51.69 42.21 -14.00
N GLY A 10 50.89 43.14 -14.53
CA GLY A 10 49.42 43.08 -14.47
C GLY A 10 48.68 42.49 -15.67
N VAL A 11 49.34 42.10 -16.77
CA VAL A 11 48.58 41.80 -18.03
C VAL A 11 48.96 40.49 -18.73
N VAL A 12 50.11 39.85 -18.43
CA VAL A 12 50.56 38.67 -19.20
C VAL A 12 50.15 37.32 -18.58
N ALA A 13 49.76 37.29 -17.30
CA ALA A 13 49.31 36.05 -16.64
C ALA A 13 47.82 35.72 -16.84
N MET A 14 47.02 36.63 -17.44
CA MET A 14 45.57 36.43 -17.61
C MET A 14 45.16 35.77 -18.94
N LEU A 15 46.08 35.55 -19.89
CA LEU A 15 45.74 35.01 -21.22
C LEU A 15 46.10 33.53 -21.43
N LEU A 16 46.86 32.91 -20.53
CA LEU A 16 47.22 31.47 -20.63
C LEU A 16 46.42 30.56 -19.69
N CYS A 17 45.65 31.11 -18.74
CA CYS A 17 44.72 30.33 -17.91
C CYS A 17 43.32 30.18 -18.55
N GLY A 18 42.93 31.09 -19.45
CA GLY A 18 41.62 31.04 -20.12
C GLY A 18 41.47 29.91 -21.15
N LEU A 19 42.59 29.42 -21.70
CA LEU A 19 42.58 28.33 -22.69
C LEU A 19 42.64 26.92 -22.08
N LEU A 20 42.94 26.80 -20.79
CA LEU A 20 42.83 25.53 -20.04
C LEU A 20 41.49 25.37 -19.31
N TRP A 21 40.71 26.45 -19.18
CA TRP A 21 39.31 26.39 -18.73
C TRP A 21 38.32 25.98 -19.83
N ALA A 22 38.72 26.06 -21.10
CA ALA A 22 37.87 25.66 -22.24
C ALA A 22 37.91 24.14 -22.55
N LEU A 23 38.73 23.36 -21.85
CA LEU A 23 38.81 21.90 -21.98
C LEU A 23 38.31 21.13 -20.75
N PHE A 24 37.86 21.83 -19.70
CA PHE A 24 36.90 21.22 -18.77
C PHE A 24 35.53 21.28 -19.45
N GLU A 25 35.41 20.45 -20.49
CA GLU A 25 34.13 20.00 -21.00
C GLU A 25 33.23 19.72 -19.81
N THR A 26 32.07 20.34 -19.87
CA THR A 26 30.86 19.98 -19.16
C THR A 26 30.57 18.50 -19.41
N LYS A 27 31.30 17.59 -18.76
CA LYS A 27 30.64 16.43 -18.18
C LYS A 27 29.83 17.02 -17.06
N GLY A 28 28.66 17.53 -17.44
CA GLY A 28 27.58 17.73 -16.50
C GLY A 28 27.57 16.46 -15.67
N PHE A 29 27.72 16.63 -14.36
CA PHE A 29 27.14 15.65 -13.48
C PHE A 29 25.69 15.60 -13.93
N ALA A 30 25.36 14.56 -14.70
CA ALA A 30 24.00 14.09 -14.76
C ALA A 30 23.67 13.83 -13.30
N HIS A 31 23.07 14.83 -12.65
CA HIS A 31 22.12 14.56 -11.60
C HIS A 31 21.21 13.55 -12.26
N PRO A 32 21.12 12.30 -11.77
CA PRO A 32 20.16 11.36 -12.31
C PRO A 32 18.83 12.09 -12.20
N ASP A 33 18.35 12.55 -13.35
CA ASP A 33 17.10 13.25 -13.46
C ASP A 33 16.09 12.41 -12.70
N LEU A 34 15.34 13.10 -11.85
CA LEU A 34 14.20 12.56 -11.14
C LEU A 34 13.44 11.69 -12.12
N VAL A 35 13.60 10.39 -11.90
CA VAL A 35 13.28 9.38 -12.87
C VAL A 35 11.82 9.57 -13.26
N ASP A 36 11.55 9.66 -14.57
CA ASP A 36 10.19 9.73 -15.09
C ASP A 36 9.31 8.75 -14.29
N PRO A 37 8.18 9.21 -13.70
CA PRO A 37 7.25 8.32 -12.99
C PRO A 37 6.83 7.10 -13.83
N GLN A 38 7.06 7.14 -15.15
CA GLN A 38 7.03 6.02 -16.06
C GLN A 38 8.42 5.63 -16.60
N SER A 39 9.34 5.12 -15.78
CA SER A 39 10.55 4.48 -16.33
C SER A 39 10.15 3.30 -17.21
N SER A 40 10.11 3.55 -18.52
CA SER A 40 9.60 2.62 -19.52
C SER A 40 10.42 1.33 -19.55
N ALA A 41 11.72 1.41 -19.26
CA ALA A 41 12.63 0.26 -19.29
C ALA A 41 12.34 -0.73 -18.16
N ALA A 42 12.38 -0.32 -16.88
CA ALA A 42 12.11 -1.20 -15.75
C ALA A 42 10.69 -1.75 -15.79
N ARG A 43 9.69 -0.90 -16.07
CA ARG A 43 8.30 -1.35 -16.19
C ARG A 43 8.11 -2.36 -17.32
N SER A 44 8.72 -2.13 -18.48
CA SER A 44 8.67 -3.07 -19.60
C SER A 44 9.40 -4.37 -19.29
N ALA A 45 10.53 -4.31 -18.58
CA ALA A 45 11.27 -5.50 -18.15
C ALA A 45 10.40 -6.36 -17.21
N VAL A 46 9.70 -5.75 -16.25
CA VAL A 46 8.74 -6.45 -15.38
C VAL A 46 7.62 -7.07 -16.20
N MET A 47 7.01 -6.34 -17.15
CA MET A 47 5.95 -6.91 -18.01
C MET A 47 6.42 -8.11 -18.83
N LYS A 48 7.68 -8.10 -19.30
CA LYS A 48 8.28 -9.22 -20.02
C LYS A 48 8.60 -10.40 -19.09
N ALA A 49 9.07 -10.13 -17.88
CA ALA A 49 9.41 -11.14 -16.89
C ALA A 49 8.18 -11.82 -16.29
N PHE A 50 7.04 -11.12 -16.19
CA PHE A 50 5.78 -11.65 -15.70
C PHE A 50 4.66 -11.49 -16.74
N PRO A 51 4.68 -12.29 -17.83
CA PRO A 51 3.65 -12.22 -18.86
C PRO A 51 2.24 -12.43 -18.28
N GLY A 52 1.31 -11.54 -18.62
CA GLY A 52 -0.07 -11.59 -18.16
C GLY A 52 -0.30 -11.01 -16.75
N ALA A 53 0.75 -10.61 -16.02
CA ALA A 53 0.58 -9.91 -14.76
C ALA A 53 0.21 -8.43 -14.98
N ILE A 54 -0.71 -7.92 -14.17
CA ILE A 54 -1.11 -6.51 -14.19
C ILE A 54 -0.27 -5.75 -13.17
N ILE A 55 0.58 -4.83 -13.63
CA ILE A 55 1.34 -3.95 -12.73
C ILE A 55 0.41 -2.91 -12.12
N ARG A 56 0.43 -2.82 -10.78
CA ARG A 56 -0.32 -1.85 -9.98
C ARG A 56 0.60 -1.10 -9.03
N ASP A 57 0.11 0.02 -8.50
CA ASP A 57 0.78 0.83 -7.45
C ASP A 57 2.24 1.22 -7.77
N TRP A 58 2.56 1.35 -9.05
CA TRP A 58 3.91 1.67 -9.53
C TRP A 58 4.31 3.09 -9.13
N GLN A 59 5.37 3.21 -8.34
CA GLN A 59 5.89 4.48 -7.87
C GLN A 59 7.36 4.35 -7.44
N PRO A 60 8.10 5.46 -7.29
CA PRO A 60 9.42 5.44 -6.67
C PRO A 60 9.35 4.86 -5.25
N ALA A 61 10.31 4.01 -4.88
CA ALA A 61 10.43 3.52 -3.53
C ALA A 61 10.99 4.63 -2.60
N PRO A 62 10.70 4.59 -1.28
CA PRO A 62 11.32 5.50 -0.31
C PRO A 62 12.86 5.40 -0.27
N MET A 63 13.41 4.24 -0.64
CA MET A 63 14.84 4.06 -0.87
C MET A 63 15.20 4.53 -2.29
N PRO A 64 16.09 5.53 -2.45
CA PRO A 64 16.47 6.04 -3.76
C PRO A 64 17.02 4.95 -4.68
N GLY A 65 16.73 5.06 -5.98
CA GLY A 65 17.22 4.13 -6.98
C GLY A 65 16.45 2.81 -7.05
N LEU A 66 15.23 2.75 -6.52
CA LEU A 66 14.31 1.63 -6.69
C LEU A 66 12.90 2.13 -7.02
N TYR A 67 12.18 1.34 -7.79
CA TYR A 67 10.72 1.44 -7.93
C TYR A 67 10.06 0.38 -7.08
N MET A 68 8.89 0.69 -6.55
CA MET A 68 8.01 -0.28 -5.89
C MET A 68 6.69 -0.42 -6.64
N PHE A 69 6.15 -1.62 -6.65
CA PHE A 69 4.87 -1.93 -7.29
C PHE A 69 4.26 -3.21 -6.72
N THR A 70 3.01 -3.45 -7.06
CA THR A 70 2.27 -4.69 -6.78
C THR A 70 1.87 -5.36 -8.09
N LEU A 71 1.57 -6.65 -8.04
CA LEU A 71 1.13 -7.42 -9.21
C LEU A 71 -0.29 -7.96 -9.00
N ASN A 72 -1.14 -7.84 -10.02
CA ASN A 72 -2.50 -8.35 -10.03
C ASN A 72 -3.34 -7.77 -8.88
N LYS A 73 -3.98 -8.64 -8.08
CA LYS A 73 -4.70 -8.27 -6.85
C LYS A 73 -3.89 -8.65 -5.60
N ASP A 74 -2.61 -8.94 -5.77
CA ASP A 74 -1.73 -9.33 -4.68
C ASP A 74 -1.23 -8.10 -3.93
N GLU A 75 -1.12 -8.19 -2.60
CA GLU A 75 -0.59 -7.13 -1.76
C GLU A 75 0.94 -7.22 -1.58
N ARG A 76 1.57 -8.27 -2.13
CA ARG A 76 3.03 -8.39 -2.13
C ARG A 76 3.65 -7.24 -2.91
N ILE A 77 4.54 -6.52 -2.21
CA ILE A 77 5.34 -5.45 -2.81
C ILE A 77 6.59 -6.07 -3.45
N PHE A 78 6.86 -5.60 -4.67
CA PHE A 78 8.06 -5.89 -5.43
C PHE A 78 8.87 -4.61 -5.57
N PHE A 79 10.18 -4.74 -5.54
CA PHE A 79 11.09 -3.66 -5.87
C PHE A 79 11.89 -4.01 -7.12
N VAL A 80 12.15 -3.02 -7.97
CA VAL A 80 12.97 -3.18 -9.16
C VAL A 80 13.91 -1.99 -9.32
N ASP A 81 15.12 -2.26 -9.76
CA ASP A 81 16.08 -1.20 -10.08
C ASP A 81 15.70 -0.49 -11.40
N PRO A 82 16.17 0.75 -11.64
CA PRO A 82 15.83 1.52 -12.84
C PRO A 82 16.18 0.84 -14.16
N SER A 83 17.17 -0.07 -14.18
CA SER A 83 17.52 -0.82 -15.40
C SER A 83 16.55 -1.97 -15.68
N GLY A 84 15.78 -2.42 -14.69
CA GLY A 84 14.92 -3.60 -14.79
C GLY A 84 15.66 -4.93 -14.72
N GLN A 85 16.95 -4.92 -14.36
CA GLN A 85 17.80 -6.12 -14.33
C GLN A 85 17.57 -6.94 -13.06
N TYR A 86 17.36 -6.28 -11.92
CA TYR A 86 17.24 -6.90 -10.61
C TYR A 86 15.89 -6.59 -9.99
N LEU A 87 15.27 -7.63 -9.46
CA LEU A 87 14.00 -7.56 -8.77
C LEU A 87 14.11 -8.19 -7.40
N LEU A 88 13.55 -7.51 -6.39
CA LEU A 88 13.38 -8.02 -5.04
C LEU A 88 11.90 -8.38 -4.85
N ALA A 89 11.63 -9.65 -4.62
CA ALA A 89 10.30 -10.15 -4.33
C ALA A 89 10.13 -10.32 -2.81
N GLN A 90 8.99 -9.89 -2.27
CA GLN A 90 8.64 -10.08 -0.85
C GLN A 90 9.67 -9.45 0.11
N ALA A 91 10.30 -8.36 -0.31
CA ALA A 91 11.21 -7.61 0.55
C ALA A 91 10.43 -6.65 1.45
N ALA A 92 10.94 -6.45 2.67
CA ALA A 92 10.46 -5.42 3.57
C ALA A 92 11.48 -4.28 3.63
N LEU A 93 11.01 -3.06 3.43
CA LEU A 93 11.81 -1.86 3.56
C LEU A 93 11.59 -1.25 4.94
N PHE A 94 12.65 -1.23 5.75
CA PHE A 94 12.64 -0.58 7.06
C PHE A 94 13.35 0.78 6.99
N ASP A 95 12.70 1.81 7.52
CA ASP A 95 13.43 3.03 7.90
C ASP A 95 14.11 2.78 9.24
N ILE A 96 15.44 2.78 9.24
CA ILE A 96 16.26 2.56 10.42
C ILE A 96 16.11 3.71 11.42
N LYS A 97 15.90 4.95 10.95
CA LYS A 97 15.79 6.12 11.83
C LYS A 97 14.50 6.09 12.63
N SER A 98 13.38 5.82 11.97
CA SER A 98 12.09 5.71 12.65
C SER A 98 11.76 4.32 13.18
N GLN A 99 12.59 3.32 12.87
CA GLN A 99 12.35 1.89 13.15
C GLN A 99 11.00 1.38 12.61
N LYS A 100 10.57 1.88 11.45
CA LYS A 100 9.27 1.52 10.85
C LYS A 100 9.43 0.64 9.62
N ASN A 101 8.51 -0.29 9.45
CA ASN A 101 8.36 -1.07 8.23
C ASN A 101 7.51 -0.29 7.21
N LEU A 102 8.16 0.40 6.28
CA LEU A 102 7.49 1.24 5.28
C LEU A 102 6.62 0.42 4.31
N THR A 103 7.02 -0.82 4.04
CA THR A 103 6.28 -1.75 3.21
C THR A 103 4.96 -2.14 3.87
N GLN A 104 4.99 -2.41 5.18
CA GLN A 104 3.78 -2.69 5.96
C GLN A 104 2.88 -1.46 6.06
N ASP A 105 3.45 -0.28 6.32
CA ASP A 105 2.67 0.97 6.39
C ASP A 105 1.94 1.24 5.08
N PHE A 106 2.60 1.02 3.93
CA PHE A 106 1.97 1.13 2.62
C PHE A 106 0.79 0.17 2.46
N ILE A 107 0.99 -1.12 2.76
CA ILE A 107 -0.07 -2.15 2.65
C ILE A 107 -1.24 -1.81 3.57
N LEU A 108 -0.98 -1.40 4.81
CA LEU A 108 -2.03 -1.00 5.76
C LEU A 108 -2.79 0.23 5.29
N GLY A 109 -2.10 1.20 4.67
CA GLY A 109 -2.74 2.35 4.02
C GLY A 109 -3.72 1.91 2.93
N LYS A 110 -3.26 1.06 2.01
CA LYS A 110 -4.10 0.51 0.93
C LYS A 110 -5.30 -0.29 1.45
N ARG A 111 -5.10 -1.11 2.48
CA ARG A 111 -6.19 -1.85 3.12
C ARG A 111 -7.22 -0.92 3.75
N ARG A 112 -6.78 0.16 4.41
CA ARG A 112 -7.69 1.17 4.97
C ARG A 112 -8.54 1.82 3.88
N GLU A 113 -7.91 2.24 2.78
CA GLU A 113 -8.62 2.80 1.62
C GLU A 113 -9.65 1.81 1.06
N LEU A 114 -9.29 0.53 0.94
CA LEU A 114 -10.21 -0.50 0.46
C LEU A 114 -11.39 -0.70 1.42
N LEU A 115 -11.12 -0.82 2.73
CA LEU A 115 -12.15 -0.97 3.76
C LEU A 115 -13.10 0.23 3.79
N ASP A 116 -12.59 1.42 3.47
CA ASP A 116 -13.41 2.63 3.39
C ASP A 116 -14.44 2.61 2.24
N THR A 117 -14.22 1.75 1.24
CA THR A 117 -15.10 1.58 0.07
C THR A 117 -16.04 0.37 0.15
N VAL A 118 -15.96 -0.41 1.23
CA VAL A 118 -16.81 -1.61 1.37
C VAL A 118 -18.28 -1.20 1.50
N PRO A 119 -19.17 -1.68 0.61
CA PRO A 119 -20.56 -1.26 0.60
C PRO A 119 -21.33 -2.00 1.70
N LEU A 120 -21.92 -1.25 2.64
CA LEU A 120 -22.57 -1.81 3.84
C LEU A 120 -23.95 -2.42 3.55
N ASP A 121 -24.54 -2.17 2.39
CA ASP A 121 -25.78 -2.80 1.93
C ASP A 121 -25.63 -4.31 1.65
N HIS A 122 -24.39 -4.77 1.49
CA HIS A 122 -24.03 -6.19 1.41
C HIS A 122 -23.72 -6.82 2.78
N ALA A 123 -23.92 -6.10 3.89
CA ALA A 123 -23.75 -6.61 5.25
C ALA A 123 -25.08 -6.82 6.00
N ILE A 124 -25.06 -7.73 6.96
CA ILE A 124 -26.06 -7.86 8.01
C ILE A 124 -25.63 -6.90 9.11
N VAL A 125 -26.31 -5.76 9.20
CA VAL A 125 -25.92 -4.66 10.08
C VAL A 125 -26.61 -4.80 11.43
N TYR A 126 -25.81 -5.01 12.47
CA TYR A 126 -26.23 -4.95 13.86
C TYR A 126 -26.09 -3.51 14.35
N THR A 127 -27.23 -2.86 14.57
CA THR A 127 -27.27 -1.49 15.10
C THR A 127 -27.60 -1.54 16.59
N PRO A 128 -26.76 -0.94 17.46
CA PRO A 128 -27.06 -0.89 18.89
C PRO A 128 -28.27 0.01 19.16
N THR A 129 -28.97 -0.22 20.27
CA THR A 129 -30.08 0.66 20.70
C THR A 129 -29.58 2.05 21.10
N GLU A 130 -28.39 2.12 21.70
CA GLU A 130 -27.72 3.35 22.09
C GLU A 130 -26.24 3.26 21.71
N MET A 131 -25.69 4.36 21.18
CA MET A 131 -24.28 4.42 20.78
C MET A 131 -23.40 4.71 21.99
N ALA A 132 -22.28 4.00 22.13
CA ALA A 132 -21.29 4.30 23.16
C ALA A 132 -20.68 5.68 22.97
N ALA A 133 -20.30 6.34 24.07
CA ALA A 133 -19.54 7.58 23.99
C ALA A 133 -18.20 7.33 23.26
N GLY A 134 -17.98 8.01 22.14
CA GLY A 134 -16.79 7.82 21.31
C GLY A 134 -16.84 6.58 20.40
N ALA A 135 -18.03 5.96 20.21
CA ALA A 135 -18.20 4.87 19.27
C ALA A 135 -17.70 5.24 17.86
N PRO A 136 -17.11 4.28 17.13
CA PRO A 136 -16.57 4.53 15.80
C PRO A 136 -17.69 4.96 14.84
N LYS A 137 -17.36 5.92 13.95
CA LYS A 137 -18.29 6.41 12.91
C LYS A 137 -18.65 5.33 11.87
N LYS A 138 -17.80 4.32 11.73
CA LYS A 138 -18.01 3.18 10.84
C LYS A 138 -18.19 1.93 11.69
N PRO A 139 -19.06 0.99 11.27
CA PRO A 139 -19.20 -0.26 11.97
C PRO A 139 -17.89 -1.06 11.94
N LEU A 140 -17.69 -1.88 12.96
CA LEU A 140 -16.71 -2.97 12.89
C LEU A 140 -17.17 -3.93 11.79
N LEU A 141 -16.29 -4.24 10.84
CA LEU A 141 -16.60 -5.18 9.77
C LEU A 141 -16.16 -6.58 10.21
N VAL A 142 -17.09 -7.54 10.20
CA VAL A 142 -16.85 -8.95 10.54
C VAL A 142 -17.13 -9.78 9.29
N PHE A 143 -16.24 -10.70 8.95
CA PHE A 143 -16.43 -11.61 7.82
C PHE A 143 -16.66 -13.01 8.38
N ASP A 144 -17.88 -13.53 8.21
CA ASP A 144 -18.35 -14.73 8.90
C ASP A 144 -18.74 -15.85 7.95
N ASP A 145 -18.41 -17.06 8.35
CA ASP A 145 -18.87 -18.28 7.71
C ASP A 145 -19.83 -19.01 8.66
N PRO A 146 -21.08 -19.27 8.26
CA PRO A 146 -22.09 -19.86 9.13
C PRO A 146 -21.79 -21.31 9.57
N ASP A 147 -20.83 -21.97 8.93
CA ASP A 147 -20.38 -23.33 9.30
C ASP A 147 -19.01 -23.34 10.02
N CYS A 148 -18.37 -22.18 10.18
CA CYS A 148 -17.10 -22.07 10.89
C CYS A 148 -17.29 -22.14 12.42
N PRO A 149 -16.64 -23.08 13.12
CA PRO A 149 -16.71 -23.18 14.58
C PRO A 149 -16.24 -21.91 15.30
N PHE A 150 -15.19 -21.26 14.82
CA PHE A 150 -14.67 -20.02 15.42
C PHE A 150 -15.61 -18.83 15.21
N CYS A 151 -16.35 -18.79 14.09
CA CYS A 151 -17.38 -17.77 13.87
C CYS A 151 -18.51 -17.93 14.88
N ARG A 152 -18.93 -19.18 15.18
CA ARG A 152 -19.90 -19.46 16.25
C ARG A 152 -19.41 -19.05 17.64
N GLU A 153 -18.13 -19.31 17.94
CA GLU A 153 -17.52 -18.88 19.21
C GLU A 153 -17.41 -17.34 19.32
N LEU A 154 -17.17 -16.65 18.19
CA LEU A 154 -17.06 -15.20 18.12
C LEU A 154 -18.43 -14.49 18.20
N HIS A 155 -19.49 -15.10 17.66
CA HIS A 155 -20.80 -14.44 17.51
C HIS A 155 -21.39 -13.89 18.81
N PRO A 156 -21.29 -14.57 19.97
CA PRO A 156 -21.69 -14.01 21.25
C PRO A 156 -20.92 -12.73 21.64
N GLU A 157 -19.62 -12.65 21.34
CA GLU A 157 -18.81 -11.46 21.60
C GLU A 157 -19.22 -10.29 20.70
N VAL A 158 -19.55 -10.56 19.44
CA VAL A 158 -20.13 -9.56 18.53
C VAL A 158 -21.42 -8.99 19.11
N LYS A 159 -22.31 -9.84 19.63
CA LYS A 159 -23.55 -9.39 20.28
C LYS A 159 -23.29 -8.56 21.53
N GLN A 160 -22.25 -8.89 22.31
CA GLN A 160 -21.84 -8.09 23.47
C GLN A 160 -21.28 -6.71 23.06
N LEU A 161 -20.50 -6.64 21.97
CA LEU A 161 -20.01 -5.37 21.41
C LEU A 161 -21.16 -4.48 20.94
N VAL A 162 -22.16 -5.07 20.28
CA VAL A 162 -23.38 -4.35 19.89
C VAL A 162 -24.14 -3.88 21.12
N ALA A 163 -24.34 -4.75 22.12
CA ALA A 163 -25.03 -4.37 23.36
C ALA A 163 -24.30 -3.26 24.15
N SER A 164 -22.97 -3.15 23.98
CA SER A 164 -22.15 -2.09 24.58
C SER A 164 -22.05 -0.82 23.73
N GLY A 165 -22.81 -0.74 22.63
CA GLY A 165 -22.98 0.48 21.83
C GLY A 165 -22.03 0.64 20.66
N VAL A 166 -21.44 -0.46 20.18
CA VAL A 166 -20.58 -0.48 18.99
C VAL A 166 -21.33 -1.12 17.81
N PRO A 167 -21.54 -0.41 16.69
CA PRO A 167 -22.18 -0.98 15.52
C PRO A 167 -21.27 -2.01 14.82
N VAL A 168 -21.87 -3.10 14.34
CA VAL A 168 -21.16 -4.18 13.65
C VAL A 168 -21.85 -4.49 12.32
N ALA A 169 -21.06 -4.69 11.27
CA ALA A 169 -21.52 -5.09 9.94
C ALA A 169 -20.92 -6.45 9.60
N VAL A 170 -21.77 -7.48 9.56
CA VAL A 170 -21.36 -8.86 9.27
C VAL A 170 -21.53 -9.15 7.78
N PHE A 171 -20.44 -9.52 7.12
CA PHE A 171 -20.40 -9.98 5.73
C PHE A 171 -20.31 -11.49 5.71
N LEU A 172 -21.22 -12.14 4.98
CA LEU A 172 -21.15 -13.58 4.80
C LEU A 172 -20.00 -13.94 3.86
N HIS A 173 -19.03 -14.69 4.36
CA HIS A 173 -17.83 -15.13 3.68
C HIS A 173 -17.68 -16.67 3.78
N PRO A 174 -18.53 -17.44 3.08
CA PRO A 174 -18.51 -18.90 3.14
C PRO A 174 -17.22 -19.47 2.53
N VAL A 175 -16.45 -20.19 3.33
CA VAL A 175 -15.20 -20.87 2.96
C VAL A 175 -15.52 -22.28 2.47
N GLU A 176 -16.22 -22.35 1.34
CA GLU A 176 -16.78 -23.58 0.74
C GLU A 176 -15.77 -24.74 0.59
N ARG A 177 -14.48 -24.40 0.42
CA ARG A 177 -13.38 -25.38 0.34
C ARG A 177 -13.32 -26.31 1.55
N ILE A 178 -13.68 -25.83 2.73
CA ILE A 178 -13.64 -26.59 4.00
C ILE A 178 -15.00 -26.72 4.66
N HIS A 179 -15.95 -25.83 4.37
CA HIS A 179 -17.32 -25.88 4.87
C HIS A 179 -18.31 -26.10 3.72
N LYS A 180 -18.53 -27.36 3.37
CA LYS A 180 -19.41 -27.73 2.26
C LYS A 180 -20.86 -27.33 2.57
N GLY A 181 -21.50 -26.58 1.68
CA GLY A 181 -22.87 -26.09 1.81
C GLY A 181 -22.97 -24.72 2.50
N ALA A 182 -21.87 -24.17 3.02
CA ALA A 182 -21.84 -22.87 3.67
C ALA A 182 -22.36 -21.77 2.74
N THR A 183 -22.05 -21.84 1.44
CA THR A 183 -22.54 -20.86 0.46
C THR A 183 -24.07 -20.84 0.39
N GLN A 184 -24.70 -22.01 0.30
CA GLN A 184 -26.16 -22.08 0.22
C GLN A 184 -26.81 -21.61 1.53
N LYS A 185 -26.20 -21.95 2.68
CA LYS A 185 -26.65 -21.46 3.99
C LYS A 185 -26.53 -19.94 4.09
N SER A 186 -25.42 -19.35 3.67
CA SER A 186 -25.22 -17.91 3.60
C SER A 186 -26.28 -17.23 2.71
N VAL A 187 -26.58 -17.79 1.53
CA VAL A 187 -27.64 -17.27 0.65
C VAL A 187 -29.00 -17.29 1.36
N ASN A 188 -29.34 -18.39 2.04
CA ASN A 188 -30.61 -18.50 2.77
C ASN A 188 -30.71 -17.46 3.89
N ILE A 189 -29.64 -17.25 4.66
CA ILE A 189 -29.57 -16.22 5.70
C ILE A 189 -29.75 -14.83 5.07
N TRP A 190 -29.05 -14.55 3.97
CA TRP A 190 -29.10 -13.25 3.30
C TRP A 190 -30.48 -12.93 2.69
N CYS A 191 -31.16 -13.95 2.17
CA CYS A 191 -32.50 -13.83 1.60
C CYS A 191 -33.62 -13.89 2.64
N ALA A 192 -33.32 -14.14 3.92
CA ALA A 192 -34.31 -14.16 4.98
C ALA A 192 -34.97 -12.79 5.16
N GLN A 193 -36.22 -12.81 5.62
CA GLN A 193 -36.97 -11.59 5.92
C GLN A 193 -36.33 -10.81 7.06
N ASP A 194 -35.91 -11.52 8.12
CA ASP A 194 -35.03 -11.00 9.16
C ASP A 194 -33.66 -11.69 9.06
N ARG A 195 -32.68 -10.95 8.53
CA ARG A 195 -31.31 -11.45 8.34
C ARG A 195 -30.55 -11.58 9.65
N VAL A 196 -30.85 -10.73 10.63
CA VAL A 196 -30.19 -10.73 11.94
C VAL A 196 -30.63 -11.96 12.71
N GLU A 197 -31.94 -12.22 12.76
CA GLU A 197 -32.49 -13.42 13.38
C GLU A 197 -31.97 -14.70 12.69
N ALA A 198 -31.97 -14.71 11.35
CA ALA A 198 -31.48 -15.87 10.60
C ALA A 198 -29.99 -16.16 10.85
N LEU A 199 -29.15 -15.12 10.96
CA LEU A 199 -27.73 -15.28 11.27
C LEU A 199 -27.54 -15.76 12.71
N ASP A 200 -28.25 -15.16 13.67
CA ASP A 200 -28.21 -15.55 15.08
C ASP A 200 -28.59 -17.01 15.27
N LEU A 201 -29.61 -17.51 14.57
CA LEU A 201 -30.00 -18.93 14.61
C LEU A 201 -28.97 -19.85 13.95
N ALA A 202 -28.30 -19.39 12.90
CA ALA A 202 -27.28 -20.18 12.22
C ALA A 202 -25.99 -20.30 13.03
N LEU A 203 -25.67 -19.28 13.83
CA LEU A 203 -24.46 -19.18 14.65
C LEU A 203 -24.68 -19.48 16.15
N ALA A 204 -25.89 -19.92 16.52
CA ALA A 204 -26.24 -20.33 17.88
C ALA A 204 -25.55 -21.62 18.35
#